data_AF-A0AAW2P741-F1
#
_entry.id   AF-A0AAW2P741-F1
#
_cell.length_a   1.000
_cell.length_b   1.000
_cell.length_c   1.000
_cell.angle_alpha   90.00
_cell.angle_beta   90.00
_cell.angle_gamma   90.00
#
_symmetry.space_group_name_H-M   'P 1'
#
loop_
_entity.id
_entity.type
_entity.pdbx_description
1 polymer ?
#
loop_
_entity_poly.entity_id
_entity_poly.type
_entity_poly.pdbx_seq_one_letter_code
_entity_poly.pdbx_strand_id
1 'polypeptide(L)'
;MCYPVFCGLYMGFITLLGVGTIAASLIPVFQSPEYRNFRASLFFGMGISGVAPILHKLILFWHQPEALHTTGYEVLMGAFYGIGALVYAMRVPERWMPGKFDLAGHSHQLFHVLVVAGAYTHYRAGLVYLRWRDLQGC
;
A
#
# COMPACT_ATOMS: atom_id res chain seq x y z
N MET A 1 0.58 4.99 22.32
CA MET A 1 -0.84 5.16 21.92
C MET A 1 -1.43 6.42 22.54
N CYS A 2 -0.99 7.60 22.11
CA CYS A 2 -1.32 8.86 22.81
C CYS A 2 -2.62 9.48 22.28
N TYR A 3 -3.06 9.02 21.11
CA TYR A 3 -4.26 9.46 20.39
C TYR A 3 -5.16 8.26 20.04
N PRO A 4 -5.82 7.64 21.03
CA PRO A 4 -6.54 6.37 20.83
C PRO A 4 -7.73 6.50 19.87
N VAL A 5 -8.41 7.64 19.86
CA VAL A 5 -9.57 7.90 18.98
C VAL A 5 -9.15 7.84 17.50
N PHE A 6 -8.07 8.53 17.13
CA PHE A 6 -7.60 8.55 15.75
C PHE A 6 -7.02 7.19 15.32
N CYS A 7 -6.32 6.50 16.21
CA CYS A 7 -5.88 5.14 15.98
C CYS A 7 -7.08 4.22 15.65
N GLY A 8 -8.12 4.24 16.49
CA GLY A 8 -9.34 3.46 16.27
C GLY A 8 -10.06 3.81 14.97
N LEU A 9 -10.14 5.10 14.63
CA LEU A 9 -10.75 5.57 13.39
C LEU A 9 -10.02 5.02 12.16
N TYR A 10 -8.70 5.18 12.08
CA TYR A 10 -7.93 4.70 10.93
C TYR A 10 -7.89 3.19 10.84
N MET A 11 -7.71 2.49 11.96
CA MET A 11 -7.72 1.02 12.01
C MET A 11 -9.09 0.45 11.66
N GLY A 12 -10.18 1.06 12.14
CA GLY A 12 -11.54 0.66 11.78
C GLY A 12 -11.79 0.83 10.29
N PHE A 13 -11.42 1.97 9.72
CA PHE A 13 -11.59 2.25 8.29
C PHE A 13 -10.84 1.26 7.39
N ILE A 14 -9.53 1.04 7.63
CA ILE A 14 -8.76 0.09 6.82
C ILE A 14 -9.26 -1.35 7.00
N THR A 15 -9.73 -1.71 8.20
CA THR A 15 -10.32 -3.04 8.46
C THR A 15 -11.60 -3.26 7.66
N LEU A 16 -12.50 -2.27 7.62
CA LEU A 16 -13.74 -2.34 6.83
C LEU A 16 -13.44 -2.48 5.33
N LEU A 17 -12.49 -1.70 4.81
CA LEU A 17 -12.05 -1.83 3.42
C LEU A 17 -11.41 -3.20 3.14
N GLY A 18 -10.62 -3.71 4.08
CA GLY A 18 -9.99 -5.03 4.00
C GLY A 18 -11.01 -6.16 3.94
N VAL A 19 -11.99 -6.15 4.85
CA VAL A 19 -13.11 -7.11 4.84
C VAL A 19 -13.90 -7.03 3.55
N GLY A 20 -14.21 -5.82 3.08
CA GLY A 20 -14.88 -5.61 1.79
C GLY A 20 -14.08 -6.19 0.62
N THR A 21 -12.76 -5.97 0.60
CA THR A 21 -11.85 -6.51 -0.43
C THR A 21 -11.81 -8.04 -0.40
N ILE A 22 -11.71 -8.64 0.78
CA ILE A 22 -11.73 -10.09 0.97
C ILE A 22 -13.05 -10.66 0.46
N ALA A 23 -14.18 -10.09 0.87
CA ALA A 23 -15.50 -10.54 0.42
C ALA A 23 -15.64 -10.42 -1.11
N ALA A 24 -15.25 -9.29 -1.70
CA ALA A 24 -15.30 -9.07 -3.14
C ALA A 24 -14.34 -9.98 -3.95
N SER A 25 -13.29 -10.51 -3.31
CA SER A 25 -12.33 -11.41 -3.96
C SER A 25 -12.75 -12.88 -3.87
N LEU A 26 -13.39 -13.27 -2.75
CA LEU A 26 -13.73 -14.66 -2.46
C LEU A 26 -15.15 -15.05 -2.87
N ILE A 27 -16.11 -14.12 -2.88
CA ILE A 27 -17.50 -14.44 -3.24
C ILE A 27 -17.62 -14.49 -4.77
N PRO A 28 -18.09 -15.61 -5.36
CA PRO A 28 -18.11 -15.81 -6.81
C PRO A 28 -18.87 -14.74 -7.61
N VAL A 29 -19.96 -14.19 -7.06
CA VAL A 29 -20.76 -13.14 -7.73
C VAL A 29 -19.90 -11.92 -8.11
N PHE A 30 -18.96 -11.56 -7.23
CA PHE A 30 -18.09 -10.41 -7.43
C PHE A 30 -16.93 -10.71 -8.37
N GLN A 31 -16.74 -11.94 -8.87
CA GLN A 31 -15.69 -12.26 -9.84
C GLN A 31 -16.11 -11.97 -11.29
N SER A 32 -17.39 -11.69 -11.53
CA SER A 32 -17.87 -11.34 -12.88
C SER A 32 -17.15 -10.08 -13.42
N PRO A 33 -17.08 -9.91 -14.75
CA PRO A 33 -16.45 -8.74 -15.37
C PRO A 33 -17.11 -7.41 -14.96
N GLU A 34 -18.40 -7.42 -14.65
CA GLU A 34 -19.19 -6.24 -14.26
C GLU A 34 -18.66 -5.59 -12.96
N TYR A 35 -18.19 -6.41 -12.02
CA TYR A 35 -17.62 -5.94 -10.75
C TYR A 35 -16.13 -5.61 -10.82
N ARG A 36 -15.50 -5.64 -11.99
CA ARG A 36 -14.06 -5.37 -12.12
C ARG A 36 -13.66 -4.01 -11.55
N ASN A 37 -14.41 -2.96 -11.88
CA ASN A 37 -14.14 -1.61 -11.40
C ASN A 37 -14.39 -1.47 -9.90
N PHE A 38 -15.42 -2.15 -9.39
CA PHE A 38 -15.70 -2.21 -7.96
C PHE A 38 -14.58 -2.90 -7.16
N ARG A 39 -14.06 -4.03 -7.63
CA ARG A 39 -12.91 -4.68 -7.00
C ARG A 39 -11.68 -3.76 -7.03
N ALA A 40 -11.40 -3.15 -8.19
CA ALA A 40 -10.26 -2.25 -8.34
C ALA A 40 -10.36 -1.02 -7.40
N SER A 41 -11.55 -0.46 -7.20
CA SER A 41 -11.74 0.69 -6.31
C SER A 41 -11.52 0.33 -4.84
N LEU A 42 -11.86 -0.89 -4.41
CA LEU A 42 -11.55 -1.38 -3.05
C LEU A 42 -10.03 -1.44 -2.80
N PHE A 43 -9.27 -2.07 -3.71
CA PHE A 43 -7.81 -2.12 -3.61
C PHE A 43 -7.18 -0.72 -3.65
N PHE A 44 -7.64 0.14 -4.55
CA PHE A 44 -7.18 1.52 -4.64
C PHE A 44 -7.51 2.32 -3.37
N GLY A 45 -8.73 2.16 -2.86
CA GLY A 45 -9.21 2.75 -1.62
C GLY A 45 -8.34 2.38 -0.42
N MET A 46 -7.97 1.11 -0.28
CA MET A 46 -7.03 0.67 0.76
C MET A 46 -5.68 1.38 0.63
N GLY A 47 -5.11 1.46 -0.57
CA GLY A 47 -3.83 2.12 -0.80
C GLY A 47 -3.86 3.62 -0.46
N ILE A 48 -4.86 4.34 -0.99
CA ILE A 48 -4.94 5.79 -0.78
C ILE A 48 -5.39 6.18 0.63
N SER A 49 -6.06 5.29 1.36
CA SER A 49 -6.48 5.54 2.74
C SER A 49 -5.29 5.88 3.65
N GLY A 50 -4.08 5.40 3.34
CA GLY A 50 -2.86 5.71 4.07
C GLY A 50 -2.43 7.17 4.00
N VAL A 51 -2.91 7.95 3.02
CA VAL A 51 -2.56 9.38 2.90
C VAL A 51 -3.06 10.17 4.11
N ALA A 52 -4.28 9.89 4.58
CA ALA A 52 -4.87 10.61 5.71
C ALA A 52 -4.06 10.48 7.03
N PRO A 53 -3.70 9.27 7.52
CA PRO A 53 -2.86 9.14 8.71
C PRO A 53 -1.44 9.70 8.53
N ILE A 54 -0.87 9.63 7.32
CA ILE A 54 0.46 10.24 7.04
C ILE A 54 0.39 11.77 7.17
N LEU A 55 -0.61 12.40 6.56
CA LEU A 55 -0.82 13.85 6.67
C LEU A 55 -1.09 14.25 8.12
N HIS A 56 -1.93 13.51 8.84
CA HIS A 56 -2.19 13.77 10.25
C HIS A 56 -0.90 13.67 11.07
N LYS A 57 -0.08 12.63 10.88
CA LYS A 57 1.23 12.51 11.52
C LYS A 57 2.11 13.73 11.24
N LEU A 58 2.19 14.18 9.99
CA LEU A 58 3.01 15.34 9.62
C LEU A 58 2.49 16.62 10.27
N ILE A 59 1.19 16.86 10.30
CA ILE A 59 0.62 18.05 10.97
C ILE A 59 1.05 18.11 12.44
N LEU A 60 1.06 16.98 13.14
CA LEU A 60 1.43 16.92 14.55
C LEU A 60 2.94 16.94 14.80
N PHE A 61 3.72 16.29 13.94
CA PHE A 61 5.11 15.93 14.24
C PHE A 61 6.12 16.31 13.15
N TRP A 62 5.82 17.22 12.22
CA TRP A 62 6.75 17.57 11.13
C TRP A 62 8.13 18.05 11.61
N HIS A 63 8.22 18.65 12.80
CA HIS A 63 9.49 19.06 13.41
C HIS A 63 10.37 17.88 13.85
N GLN A 64 9.80 16.68 14.00
CA GLN A 64 10.51 15.49 14.43
C GLN A 64 11.12 14.78 13.23
N PRO A 65 12.44 14.51 13.22
CA PRO A 65 13.10 13.88 12.07
C PRO A 65 12.55 12.48 11.77
N GLU A 66 12.10 11.74 12.78
CA GLU A 66 11.49 10.41 12.64
C GLU A 66 10.19 10.47 11.82
N ALA A 67 9.39 11.53 11.99
CA ALA A 67 8.15 11.72 11.23
C ALA A 67 8.42 11.94 9.74
N LEU A 68 9.43 12.74 9.41
CA LEU A 68 9.85 12.98 8.01
C LEU A 68 10.50 11.73 7.40
N HIS A 69 11.36 11.04 8.16
CA HIS A 69 12.05 9.84 7.71
C HIS A 69 11.09 8.69 7.43
N THR A 70 10.11 8.45 8.32
CA THR A 70 9.05 7.46 8.10
C THR A 70 8.17 7.84 6.90
N THR A 71 7.83 9.13 6.73
CA THR A 71 7.11 9.60 5.52
C THR A 71 7.88 9.30 4.24
N GLY A 72 9.20 9.46 4.22
CA GLY A 72 10.02 9.10 3.08
C GLY A 72 9.88 7.62 2.69
N TYR A 73 9.92 6.72 3.68
CA TYR A 73 9.67 5.30 3.44
C TYR A 73 8.24 5.01 2.97
N GLU A 74 7.23 5.70 3.53
CA GLU A 74 5.82 5.52 3.15
C GLU A 74 5.55 6.00 1.72
N VAL A 75 6.15 7.11 1.30
CA VAL A 75 6.10 7.60 -0.10
C VAL A 75 6.79 6.61 -1.03
N LEU A 76 7.96 6.09 -0.64
CA LEU A 76 8.68 5.09 -1.44
C LEU A 76 7.90 3.76 -1.55
N MET A 77 7.27 3.31 -0.47
CA MET A 77 6.34 2.17 -0.48
C MET A 77 5.18 2.43 -1.45
N GLY A 78 4.54 3.60 -1.37
CA GLY A 78 3.47 4.01 -2.27
C GLY A 78 3.91 4.03 -3.74
N ALA A 79 5.13 4.50 -4.01
CA ALA A 79 5.71 4.48 -5.35
C ALA A 79 5.91 3.05 -5.86
N PHE A 80 6.46 2.14 -5.06
CA PHE A 80 6.62 0.73 -5.46
C PHE A 80 5.28 0.05 -5.76
N TYR A 81 4.28 0.22 -4.90
CA TYR A 81 2.94 -0.34 -5.16
C TYR A 81 2.27 0.30 -6.37
N GLY A 82 2.35 1.62 -6.52
CA GLY A 82 1.77 2.34 -7.65
C GLY A 82 2.40 1.96 -8.99
N ILE A 83 3.75 1.95 -9.05
CA ILE A 83 4.49 1.53 -10.25
C ILE A 83 4.20 0.06 -10.55
N GLY A 84 4.20 -0.81 -9.53
CA GLY A 84 3.88 -2.24 -9.71
C GLY A 84 2.49 -2.44 -10.29
N ALA A 85 1.48 -1.76 -9.74
CA ALA A 85 0.11 -1.84 -10.24
C ALA A 85 0.00 -1.33 -11.69
N LEU A 86 0.69 -0.24 -12.03
CA LEU A 86 0.73 0.30 -13.39
C LEU A 86 1.42 -0.68 -14.37
N VAL A 87 2.57 -1.23 -14.00
CA VAL A 87 3.31 -2.21 -14.80
C VAL A 87 2.44 -3.44 -15.07
N TYR A 88 1.79 -3.98 -14.03
CA TYR A 88 0.86 -5.10 -14.15
C TYR A 88 -0.35 -4.79 -15.03
N ALA A 89 -0.99 -3.64 -14.82
CA ALA A 89 -2.19 -3.25 -15.56
C ALA A 89 -1.90 -3.00 -17.06
N MET A 90 -0.75 -2.39 -17.36
CA MET A 90 -0.35 -2.07 -18.74
C MET A 90 0.27 -3.25 -19.48
N ARG A 91 0.60 -4.35 -18.79
CA ARG A 91 1.28 -5.54 -19.32
C ARG A 91 2.64 -5.21 -19.97
N VAL A 92 3.41 -4.35 -19.32
CA VAL A 92 4.73 -3.91 -19.78
C VAL A 92 5.80 -4.72 -19.03
N PRO A 93 6.86 -5.24 -19.69
CA PRO A 93 7.28 -4.97 -21.07
C PRO A 93 6.75 -5.95 -22.15
N GLU A 94 6.04 -7.01 -21.79
CA GLU A 94 5.61 -8.05 -22.75
C GLU A 94 4.68 -7.53 -23.85
N ARG A 95 3.94 -6.44 -23.60
CA ARG A 95 3.17 -5.73 -24.60
C ARG A 95 4.04 -5.13 -25.72
N TRP A 96 5.27 -4.73 -25.42
CA TRP A 96 6.18 -4.10 -26.39
C TRP A 96 6.99 -5.12 -27.18
N MET A 97 7.31 -6.27 -26.58
CA MET A 97 8.07 -7.34 -27.23
C MET A 97 7.41 -8.69 -26.96
N PRO A 98 6.33 -9.04 -27.69
CA PRO A 98 5.67 -10.33 -27.57
C PRO A 98 6.66 -11.49 -27.79
N GLY A 99 6.56 -12.55 -26.99
CA GLY A 99 7.41 -13.73 -27.08
C GLY A 99 8.78 -13.62 -26.38
N LYS A 100 9.24 -12.41 -26.00
CA LYS A 100 10.55 -12.23 -25.36
C LYS A 100 10.56 -12.40 -23.85
N PHE A 101 9.40 -12.22 -23.21
CA PHE A 101 9.26 -12.24 -21.76
C PHE A 101 8.40 -13.41 -21.26
N ASP A 102 8.22 -14.44 -22.08
CA ASP A 102 7.30 -15.55 -21.79
C ASP A 102 7.72 -16.36 -20.54
N LEU A 103 9.03 -16.45 -20.28
CA LEU A 103 9.58 -17.16 -19.12
C LEU A 103 9.92 -16.22 -17.95
N ALA A 104 10.55 -15.09 -18.24
CA ALA A 104 11.09 -14.19 -17.23
C ALA A 104 10.96 -12.71 -17.61
N GLY A 105 10.78 -11.84 -16.62
CA GLY A 105 10.75 -10.39 -16.78
C GLY A 105 9.43 -9.80 -17.27
N HIS A 106 8.36 -10.60 -17.40
CA HIS A 106 7.03 -10.08 -17.72
C HIS A 106 6.41 -9.31 -16.54
N SER A 107 5.42 -8.47 -16.84
CA SER A 107 4.80 -7.51 -15.92
C SER A 107 4.39 -8.11 -14.57
N HIS A 108 3.86 -9.35 -14.56
CA HIS A 108 3.43 -10.00 -13.33
C HIS A 108 4.62 -10.38 -12.42
N GLN A 109 5.76 -10.80 -12.97
CA GLN A 109 6.96 -11.02 -12.17
C GLN A 109 7.52 -9.71 -11.61
N LEU A 110 7.57 -8.67 -12.44
CA LEU A 110 8.00 -7.33 -12.01
C LEU A 110 7.08 -6.77 -10.92
N PHE A 111 5.77 -6.99 -11.04
CA PHE A 111 4.80 -6.64 -10.01
C PHE A 111 5.12 -7.29 -8.67
N HIS A 112 5.38 -8.61 -8.64
CA HIS A 112 5.76 -9.30 -7.40
C HIS A 112 7.06 -8.74 -6.79
N VAL A 113 8.07 -8.47 -7.61
CA VAL A 113 9.34 -7.86 -7.13
C VAL A 113 9.07 -6.51 -6.47
N LEU A 114 8.24 -5.66 -7.09
CA LEU A 114 7.90 -4.35 -6.56
C LEU A 114 7.03 -4.44 -5.30
N VAL A 115 6.12 -5.41 -5.21
CA VAL A 115 5.35 -5.68 -3.99
C VAL A 115 6.27 -6.05 -2.83
N VAL A 116 7.26 -6.91 -3.05
CA VAL A 116 8.26 -7.27 -2.03
C VAL A 116 9.10 -6.06 -1.63
N ALA A 117 9.53 -5.24 -2.58
CA ALA A 117 10.26 -4.01 -2.30
C ALA A 117 9.43 -3.02 -1.45
N GLY A 118 8.15 -2.84 -1.78
CA GLY A 118 7.19 -2.04 -1.00
C GLY A 118 6.98 -2.58 0.41
N ALA A 119 6.82 -3.89 0.57
CA ALA A 119 6.71 -4.52 1.88
C ALA A 119 7.99 -4.32 2.72
N TYR A 120 9.17 -4.41 2.09
CA TYR A 120 10.44 -4.16 2.77
C TYR A 120 10.59 -2.70 3.22
N THR A 121 10.23 -1.71 2.39
CA THR A 121 10.25 -0.30 2.81
C THR A 121 9.26 -0.02 3.92
N HIS A 122 8.07 -0.63 3.88
CA HIS A 122 7.10 -0.57 4.97
C HIS A 122 7.67 -1.14 6.28
N TYR A 123 8.33 -2.29 6.22
CA TYR A 123 9.01 -2.88 7.37
C TYR A 123 10.09 -1.96 7.96
N ARG A 124 10.90 -1.31 7.10
CA ARG A 124 11.90 -0.32 7.53
C ARG A 124 11.26 0.87 8.24
N ALA A 125 10.13 1.39 7.74
CA ALA A 125 9.37 2.43 8.43
C ALA A 125 8.88 1.94 9.81
N GLY A 126 8.36 0.72 9.89
CA GLY A 126 7.93 0.07 11.13
C GLY A 126 9.04 0.02 12.18
N LEU A 127 10.27 -0.34 11.81
CA LEU A 127 11.41 -0.33 12.73
C LEU A 127 11.73 1.07 13.27
N VAL A 128 11.62 2.10 12.43
CA VAL A 128 11.79 3.49 12.88
C VAL A 128 10.66 3.88 13.84
N TYR A 129 9.41 3.54 13.54
CA TYR A 129 8.28 3.79 14.45
C TYR A 129 8.45 3.09 15.81
N LEU A 130 8.89 1.82 15.81
CA LEU A 130 9.13 1.08 17.04
C LEU A 130 10.23 1.74 17.88
N ARG A 131 11.36 2.09 17.26
CA ARG A 131 12.43 2.81 17.95
C ARG A 131 11.97 4.17 18.47
N TRP A 132 11.20 4.91 17.68
CA TRP A 132 10.68 6.23 18.07
C TRP A 132 9.75 6.11 19.28
N ARG A 133 8.86 5.11 19.28
CA ARG A 133 8.00 4.77 20.43
C ARG A 133 8.81 4.38 21.66
N ASP A 134 9.86 3.58 21.52
CA ASP A 134 10.62 3.09 22.67
C ASP A 134 11.45 4.22 23.34
N LEU A 135 11.83 5.25 22.57
CA LEU A 135 12.56 6.42 23.07
C LEU A 135 11.66 7.48 23.71
N GLN A 136 10.51 7.77 23.08
CA GLN A 136 9.62 8.86 23.50
C GLN A 136 8.44 8.36 24.34
N GLY A 137 8.14 7.06 24.29
CA GLY A 137 6.95 6.48 24.89
C GLY A 137 5.65 6.96 24.24
N CYS A 138 4.68 7.26 25.10
CA CYS A 138 3.81 8.41 24.96
C CYS A 138 4.28 9.46 25.98
#